data_AF-A0A0Q4NFF9-F1
#
_entry.id   AF-A0A0Q4NFF9-F1
#
_cell.length_a   1.000
_cell.length_b   1.000
_cell.length_c   1.000
_cell.angle_alpha   90.00
_cell.angle_beta   90.00
_cell.angle_gamma   90.00
#
_symmetry.space_group_name_H-M   'P 1'
#
loop_
_entity.id
_entity.type
_entity.pdbx_description
1 polymer ?
#
loop_
_entity_poly.entity_id
_entity_poly.type
_entity_poly.pdbx_seq_one_letter_code
_entity_poly.pdbx_strand_id
1 'polypeptide(L)'
;MLDYHIKQVEELMTEHGNTVGEDFSGHEVLEAARKYAASLNSDQKPVPINEHLRRWEDMGQGRLELFREEDGDMIVTVIDPEGHSSSVQFCTYGSGGGQSPKVLKALYTLASAILEENQSHPQRGRGPALAGS
;
A
#
# COMPACT_ATOMS: atom_id res chain seq x y z
N MET A 1 20.30 11.07 -3.12
CA MET A 1 21.19 10.68 -1.99
C MET A 1 21.04 9.20 -1.66
N LEU A 2 19.81 8.66 -1.57
CA LEU A 2 19.59 7.23 -1.33
C LEU A 2 20.15 6.33 -2.45
N ASP A 3 19.96 6.70 -3.73
CA ASP A 3 20.47 5.92 -4.88
C ASP A 3 21.99 5.76 -4.85
N TYR A 4 22.70 6.78 -4.36
CA TYR A 4 24.15 6.74 -4.21
C TYR A 4 24.56 5.69 -3.16
N HIS A 5 23.85 5.60 -2.04
CA HIS A 5 24.11 4.60 -1.00
C HIS A 5 23.72 3.19 -1.44
N ILE A 6 22.62 3.03 -2.20
CA ILE A 6 22.25 1.72 -2.78
C ILE A 6 23.37 1.20 -3.68
N LYS A 7 23.97 2.08 -4.50
CA LYS A 7 25.09 1.71 -5.36
C LYS A 7 26.35 1.32 -4.56
N GLN A 8 26.63 2.02 -3.45
CA GLN A 8 27.73 1.62 -2.57
C GLN A 8 27.51 0.25 -1.93
N VAL A 9 26.27 -0.08 -1.54
CA VAL A 9 25.93 -1.38 -0.96
C VAL A 9 26.05 -2.51 -1.99
N GLU A 10 25.65 -2.26 -3.25
CA GLU A 10 25.78 -3.22 -4.36
C GLU A 10 27.22 -3.70 -4.56
N GLU A 11 28.20 -2.82 -4.33
CA GLU A 11 29.63 -3.09 -4.49
C GLU A 11 30.30 -3.70 -3.22
N LEU A 12 29.58 -3.83 -2.10
CA LEU A 12 30.13 -4.41 -0.87
C LEU A 12 30.42 -5.90 -1.04
N MET A 13 31.51 -6.37 -0.45
CA MET A 13 31.89 -7.78 -0.46
C MET A 13 31.20 -8.53 0.67
N THR A 14 30.62 -9.68 0.35
CA THR A 14 30.11 -10.62 1.35
C THR A 14 31.24 -11.48 1.93
N GLU A 15 30.94 -12.23 2.98
CA GLU A 15 31.85 -13.24 3.54
C GLU A 15 32.14 -14.41 2.58
N HIS A 16 31.34 -14.58 1.53
CA HIS A 16 31.51 -15.61 0.51
C HIS A 16 32.37 -15.16 -0.68
N GLY A 17 32.85 -13.90 -0.68
CA GLY A 17 33.76 -13.36 -1.69
C GLY A 17 33.10 -12.85 -2.97
N ASN A 18 31.77 -12.93 -3.08
CA ASN A 18 30.97 -12.24 -4.11
C ASN A 18 30.45 -10.89 -3.59
N THR A 19 30.06 -10.00 -4.50
CA THR A 19 29.44 -8.73 -4.11
C THR A 19 28.00 -8.94 -3.66
N VAL A 20 27.44 -8.01 -2.89
CA VAL A 20 26.00 -8.02 -2.53
C VAL A 20 25.12 -8.03 -3.79
N GLY A 21 25.55 -7.35 -4.87
CA GLY A 21 24.83 -7.38 -6.15
C GLY A 21 24.86 -8.74 -6.87
N GLU A 22 25.89 -9.55 -6.63
CA GLU A 22 26.04 -10.90 -7.19
C GLU A 22 25.42 -11.99 -6.30
N ASP A 23 25.14 -11.67 -5.02
CA ASP A 23 24.44 -12.57 -4.11
C ASP A 23 22.93 -12.55 -4.37
N PHE A 24 22.29 -13.72 -4.34
CA PHE A 24 20.85 -13.83 -4.57
C PHE A 24 20.03 -13.03 -3.55
N SER A 25 20.36 -13.16 -2.26
CA SER A 25 19.64 -12.49 -1.18
C SER A 25 19.96 -10.99 -1.17
N GLY A 26 21.22 -10.65 -1.43
CA GLY A 26 21.66 -9.27 -1.62
C GLY A 26 20.93 -8.56 -2.76
N HIS A 27 20.74 -9.24 -3.89
CA HIS A 27 19.97 -8.73 -5.02
C HIS A 27 18.50 -8.45 -4.66
N GLU A 28 17.83 -9.33 -3.89
CA GLU A 28 16.45 -9.10 -3.45
C GLU A 28 16.33 -7.85 -2.55
N VAL A 29 17.28 -7.66 -1.63
CA VAL A 29 17.33 -6.48 -0.76
C VAL A 29 17.58 -5.20 -1.56
N LEU A 30 18.51 -5.24 -2.53
CA LEU A 30 18.80 -4.11 -3.40
C LEU A 30 17.60 -3.73 -4.27
N GLU A 31 16.88 -4.71 -4.82
CA GLU A 31 15.63 -4.46 -5.53
C GLU A 31 14.57 -3.79 -4.65
N ALA A 32 14.38 -4.27 -3.43
CA ALA A 32 13.45 -3.67 -2.48
C ALA A 32 13.84 -2.23 -2.13
N ALA A 33 15.13 -1.98 -1.89
CA ALA A 33 15.66 -0.65 -1.61
C ALA A 33 15.45 0.32 -2.79
N ARG A 34 15.66 -0.14 -4.04
CA ARG A 34 15.41 0.67 -5.24
C ARG A 34 13.93 0.99 -5.42
N LYS A 35 13.04 0.02 -5.19
CA LYS A 35 11.58 0.23 -5.23
C LYS A 35 11.15 1.23 -4.15
N TYR A 36 11.72 1.15 -2.96
CA TYR A 36 11.49 2.11 -1.88
C TYR A 36 12.00 3.51 -2.22
N ALA A 37 13.23 3.64 -2.73
CA ALA A 37 13.79 4.91 -3.19
C ALA A 37 12.91 5.57 -4.26
N ALA A 38 12.43 4.78 -5.22
CA ALA A 38 11.50 5.26 -6.24
C ALA A 38 10.16 5.74 -5.64
N SER A 39 9.65 5.06 -4.61
CA SER A 39 8.42 5.46 -3.91
C SER A 39 8.56 6.78 -3.13
N LEU A 40 9.76 7.07 -2.62
CA LEU A 40 10.05 8.32 -1.90
C LEU A 40 10.04 9.56 -2.83
N ASN A 41 10.32 9.37 -4.11
CA ASN A 41 10.25 10.42 -5.13
C ASN A 41 8.86 10.53 -5.75
N SER A 42 7.89 9.72 -5.31
CA SER A 42 6.50 9.87 -5.73
C SER A 42 5.81 10.86 -4.79
N ASP A 43 5.09 11.83 -5.35
CA ASP A 43 4.23 12.74 -4.58
C ASP A 43 3.07 12.02 -3.86
N GLN A 44 2.88 10.71 -4.14
CA GLN A 44 1.88 9.89 -3.47
C GLN A 44 2.30 9.56 -2.05
N LYS A 45 1.44 9.91 -1.09
CA LYS A 45 1.62 9.49 0.30
C LYS A 45 1.59 7.96 0.40
N PRO A 46 2.51 7.37 1.20
CA PRO A 46 2.52 5.93 1.41
C PRO A 46 1.21 5.49 2.07
N VAL A 47 0.65 4.39 1.57
CA VAL A 47 -0.55 3.78 2.16
C VAL A 47 -0.22 3.26 3.57
N PRO A 48 -0.90 3.74 4.63
CA PRO A 48 -0.66 3.30 5.99
C PRO A 48 -0.89 1.80 6.17
N ILE A 49 -0.13 1.20 7.08
CA ILE A 49 -0.23 -0.22 7.45
C ILE A 49 -1.12 -0.31 8.69
N ASN A 50 -1.97 -1.33 8.77
CA ASN A 50 -2.88 -1.59 9.90
C ASN A 50 -3.86 -0.44 10.19
N GLU A 51 -4.19 0.38 9.20
CA GLU A 51 -5.21 1.43 9.32
C GLU A 51 -6.36 1.18 8.34
N HIS A 52 -7.58 1.40 8.82
CA HIS A 52 -8.80 1.32 8.00
C HIS A 52 -9.01 2.63 7.25
N LEU A 53 -8.62 2.64 5.98
CA LEU A 53 -8.83 3.78 5.10
C LEU A 53 -10.24 3.73 4.52
N ARG A 54 -11.10 4.66 4.97
CA ARG A 54 -12.51 4.71 4.58
C ARG A 54 -12.78 5.80 3.57
N ARG A 55 -13.67 5.52 2.61
CA ARG A 55 -14.25 6.50 1.68
C ARG A 55 -15.73 6.23 1.56
N TRP A 56 -16.54 7.18 1.99
CA TRP A 56 -17.98 7.14 1.73
C TRP A 56 -18.25 7.18 0.24
N GLU A 57 -19.33 6.59 -0.26
CA GLU A 57 -19.73 6.81 -1.65
C GLU A 57 -20.30 8.22 -1.84
N ASP A 58 -20.54 8.64 -3.09
CA ASP A 58 -20.84 10.04 -3.38
C ASP A 58 -22.23 10.49 -2.91
N MET A 59 -23.17 9.56 -2.71
CA MET A 59 -24.46 9.83 -2.04
C MET A 59 -24.38 9.69 -0.52
N GLY A 60 -23.25 9.23 0.02
CA GLY A 60 -22.95 9.17 1.46
C GLY A 60 -23.72 8.12 2.26
N GLN A 61 -24.28 7.09 1.61
CA GLN A 61 -25.03 6.03 2.28
C GLN A 61 -24.16 4.82 2.58
N GLY A 62 -23.36 4.39 1.60
CA GLY A 62 -22.40 3.30 1.74
C GLY A 62 -20.96 3.80 1.89
N ARG A 63 -20.03 2.86 2.11
CA ARG A 63 -18.59 3.18 2.09
C ARG A 63 -17.73 2.03 1.59
N LEU A 64 -16.62 2.41 0.96
CA LEU A 64 -15.48 1.55 0.70
C LEU A 64 -14.50 1.66 1.86
N GLU A 65 -13.94 0.54 2.28
CA GLU A 65 -12.83 0.48 3.24
C GLU A 65 -11.68 -0.32 2.63
N LEU A 66 -10.48 0.24 2.69
CA LEU A 66 -9.24 -0.42 2.33
C LEU A 66 -8.40 -0.60 3.58
N PHE A 67 -7.87 -1.81 3.76
CA PHE A 67 -6.98 -2.14 4.86
C PHE A 67 -5.73 -2.83 4.30
N ARG A 68 -4.57 -2.35 4.72
CA ARG A 68 -3.27 -2.91 4.33
C ARG A 68 -2.68 -3.66 5.51
N GLU A 69 -2.40 -4.94 5.32
CA GLU A 69 -1.72 -5.79 6.31
C GLU A 69 -0.20 -5.55 6.30
N GLU A 70 0.49 -6.06 7.32
CA GLU A 70 1.93 -5.89 7.52
C GLU A 70 2.77 -6.48 6.38
N ASP A 71 2.33 -7.60 5.82
CA ASP A 71 2.94 -8.26 4.66
C ASP A 71 2.65 -7.56 3.33
N GLY A 72 1.80 -6.53 3.35
CA GLY A 72 1.40 -5.75 2.18
C GLY A 72 0.16 -6.28 1.46
N ASP A 73 -0.51 -7.28 2.01
CA ASP A 73 -1.80 -7.72 1.52
C ASP A 73 -2.83 -6.58 1.63
N MET A 74 -3.71 -6.50 0.62
CA MET A 74 -4.76 -5.49 0.56
C MET A 74 -6.12 -6.14 0.71
N ILE A 75 -6.85 -5.75 1.74
CA ILE A 75 -8.24 -6.14 1.96
C ILE A 75 -9.14 -4.98 1.50
N VAL A 76 -10.12 -5.32 0.65
CA VAL A 76 -11.14 -4.40 0.16
C VAL A 76 -12.47 -4.81 0.76
N THR A 77 -13.12 -3.90 1.47
CA THR A 77 -14.42 -4.13 2.08
C THR A 77 -15.43 -3.11 1.56
N VAL A 78 -16.56 -3.60 1.07
CA VAL A 78 -17.72 -2.76 0.72
C VAL A 78 -18.73 -2.88 1.84
N ILE A 79 -19.20 -1.73 2.34
CA ILE A 79 -20.16 -1.63 3.44
C ILE A 79 -21.40 -0.90 2.94
N ASP A 80 -22.56 -1.54 3.03
CA ASP A 80 -23.85 -0.98 2.63
C ASP A 80 -24.42 -0.02 3.70
N PRO A 81 -25.52 0.71 3.39
CA PRO A 81 -26.14 1.63 4.34
C PRO A 81 -26.69 0.97 5.61
N GLU A 82 -27.08 -0.31 5.52
CA GLU A 82 -27.53 -1.13 6.64
C GLU A 82 -26.38 -1.64 7.52
N GLY A 83 -25.14 -1.46 7.07
CA GLY A 83 -23.92 -1.88 7.76
C GLY A 83 -23.49 -3.32 7.45
N HIS A 84 -24.15 -4.00 6.51
CA HIS A 84 -23.64 -5.27 6.01
C HIS A 84 -22.35 -5.04 5.24
N SER A 85 -21.45 -6.02 5.32
CA SER A 85 -20.14 -5.92 4.68
C SER A 85 -19.78 -7.20 3.95
N SER A 86 -19.04 -7.03 2.86
CA SER A 86 -18.36 -8.11 2.15
C SER A 86 -16.94 -7.66 1.87
N SER A 87 -15.98 -8.56 2.10
CA SER A 87 -14.57 -8.28 1.92
C SER A 87 -13.88 -9.32 1.05
N VAL A 88 -12.84 -8.87 0.34
CA VAL A 88 -11.95 -9.71 -0.45
C VAL A 88 -10.50 -9.31 -0.18
N GLN A 89 -9.60 -10.30 -0.16
CA GLN A 89 -8.17 -10.10 0.08
C GLN A 89 -7.37 -10.34 -1.20
N PHE A 90 -6.38 -9.47 -1.43
CA PHE A 90 -5.42 -9.58 -2.52
C PHE A 90 -4.02 -9.67 -1.95
N CYS A 91 -3.44 -10.87 -2.05
CA CYS A 91 -2.14 -11.13 -1.45
C CYS A 91 -0.97 -10.58 -2.26
N THR A 92 0.12 -10.31 -1.56
CA THR A 92 1.46 -10.13 -2.12
C THR A 92 2.04 -11.46 -2.58
N TYR A 93 3.11 -11.40 -3.38
CA TYR A 93 3.77 -12.58 -3.92
C TYR A 93 4.60 -13.28 -2.83
N GLY A 94 4.41 -14.58 -2.62
CA GLY A 94 5.29 -15.38 -1.73
C GLY A 94 4.60 -16.39 -0.81
N SER A 95 3.29 -16.30 -0.59
CA SER A 95 2.59 -17.04 0.49
C SER A 95 1.52 -18.03 -0.01
N GLY A 96 1.61 -18.50 -1.27
CA GLY A 96 0.54 -19.29 -1.91
C GLY A 96 -0.59 -18.46 -2.53
N GLY A 97 -0.53 -17.12 -2.39
CA GLY A 97 -1.35 -16.13 -3.08
C GLY A 97 -0.54 -15.28 -4.09
N GLY A 98 -1.05 -14.10 -4.46
CA GLY A 98 -0.28 -13.12 -5.25
C GLY A 98 -0.38 -13.24 -6.77
N GLN A 99 -1.40 -13.92 -7.28
CA GLN A 99 -1.60 -14.13 -8.73
C GLN A 99 -2.03 -12.86 -9.50
N SER A 100 -2.29 -11.76 -8.80
CA SER A 100 -2.87 -10.54 -9.38
C SER A 100 -2.03 -9.28 -9.09
N PRO A 101 -0.73 -9.23 -9.47
CA PRO A 101 0.16 -8.11 -9.15
C PRO A 101 -0.33 -6.76 -9.72
N LYS A 102 -1.01 -6.78 -10.87
CA LYS A 102 -1.61 -5.57 -11.47
C LYS A 102 -2.80 -5.05 -10.65
N VAL A 103 -3.62 -5.95 -10.11
CA VAL A 103 -4.77 -5.57 -9.27
C VAL A 103 -4.27 -5.02 -7.95
N LEU A 104 -3.31 -5.69 -7.31
CA LEU A 104 -2.69 -5.21 -6.07
C LEU A 104 -2.12 -3.79 -6.25
N LYS A 105 -1.35 -3.57 -7.33
CA LYS A 105 -0.85 -2.22 -7.66
C LYS A 105 -1.98 -1.19 -7.79
N ALA A 106 -3.07 -1.53 -8.47
CA ALA A 106 -4.22 -0.62 -8.61
C ALA A 106 -4.89 -0.31 -7.27
N LEU A 107 -4.96 -1.27 -6.35
CA LEU A 107 -5.50 -1.07 -5.00
C LEU A 107 -4.63 -0.13 -4.16
N TYR A 108 -3.30 -0.25 -4.26
CA TYR A 108 -2.38 0.71 -3.64
C TYR A 108 -2.60 2.12 -4.21
N THR A 109 -2.72 2.26 -5.53
CA THR A 109 -3.02 3.55 -6.16
C THR A 109 -4.36 4.12 -5.71
N LEU A 110 -5.40 3.29 -5.59
CA LEU A 110 -6.70 3.71 -5.08
C LEU A 110 -6.61 4.17 -3.62
N ALA A 111 -5.88 3.46 -2.77
CA ALA A 111 -5.67 3.85 -1.38
C ALA A 111 -4.95 5.21 -1.27
N SER A 112 -3.89 5.45 -2.04
CA SER A 112 -3.26 6.77 -2.09
C SER A 112 -4.23 7.87 -2.54
N ALA A 113 -5.03 7.62 -3.58
CA ALA A 113 -6.04 8.57 -4.04
C ALA A 113 -7.10 8.87 -2.98
N ILE A 114 -7.56 7.86 -2.23
CA ILE A 114 -8.52 8.06 -1.12
C ILE A 114 -7.88 8.87 0.02
N LEU A 115 -6.61 8.63 0.35
CA LEU A 115 -5.90 9.42 1.37
C LEU A 115 -5.83 10.89 0.97
N GLU A 116 -5.50 11.17 -0.28
CA GLU A 116 -5.41 12.53 -0.82
C GLU A 116 -6.79 13.21 -0.88
N GLU A 117 -7.82 12.50 -1.36
CA GLU A 117 -9.21 12.98 -1.35
C GLU A 117 -9.72 13.25 0.07
N ASN A 118 -9.45 12.37 1.03
CA ASN A 118 -9.88 12.56 2.41
C ASN A 118 -9.15 13.73 3.09
N GLN A 119 -7.93 14.07 2.67
CA GLN A 119 -7.21 15.23 3.17
C GLN A 119 -7.78 16.53 2.60
N SER A 120 -8.11 16.55 1.31
CA SER A 120 -8.72 17.71 0.64
C SER A 120 -10.21 17.89 0.95
N HIS A 121 -10.92 16.79 1.25
CA HIS A 121 -12.35 16.73 1.54
C HIS A 121 -12.65 15.83 2.77
N PRO A 122 -12.33 16.27 4.00
CA PRO A 122 -12.42 15.45 5.22
C PRO A 122 -13.80 14.80 5.49
N GLN A 123 -14.87 15.44 5.05
CA GLN A 123 -16.24 14.92 5.14
C GLN A 123 -16.42 13.56 4.42
N ARG A 124 -15.64 13.30 3.37
CA ARG A 124 -15.69 12.05 2.60
C ARG A 124 -15.02 10.87 3.30
N GLY A 125 -14.12 11.15 4.25
CA GLY A 125 -13.46 10.14 5.09
C GLY A 125 -14.17 9.92 6.42
N ARG A 126 -14.81 10.95 6.98
CA ARG A 126 -15.48 10.90 8.30
C ARG A 126 -16.95 10.47 8.22
N GLY A 127 -17.56 10.59 7.04
CA GLY A 127 -18.98 10.30 6.83
C GLY A 127 -19.87 11.51 7.01
N PRO A 128 -21.17 11.37 6.68
CA PRO A 128 -22.14 12.43 6.94
C PRO A 128 -22.06 12.79 8.43
N ALA A 129 -22.02 14.09 8.72
CA ALA A 129 -22.18 14.55 10.09
C ALA A 129 -23.51 13.98 10.58
N LEU A 130 -23.49 13.18 11.65
CA LEU A 130 -24.70 12.69 12.29
C LEU A 130 -25.56 13.92 12.59
N ALA A 131 -26.63 14.09 11.83
CA ALA A 131 -27.57 15.17 12.06
C ALA A 131 -28.28 14.88 13.38
N GLY A 132 -27.84 15.55 14.45
CA GLY A 132 -28.53 15.71 15.72
C GLY A 132 -29.01 14.42 16.41
N SER A 133 -28.23 13.92 17.36
CA SER A 133 -28.76 13.20 18.52
C SER A 133 -29.26 14.18 19.57
#